data_AF-A0A353GEA6-F1
#
_entry.id   AF-A0A353GEA6-F1
#
_cell.length_a   1.000
_cell.length_b   1.000
_cell.length_c   1.000
_cell.angle_alpha   90.00
_cell.angle_beta   90.00
_cell.angle_gamma   90.00
#
_symmetry.space_group_name_H-M   'P 1'
#
loop_
_entity.id
_entity.type
_entity.pdbx_description
1 polymer ?
#
loop_
_entity_poly.entity_id
_entity_poly.type
_entity_poly.pdbx_seq_one_letter_code
_entity_poly.pdbx_strand_id
1 'polypeptide(L)'
;TSLFPGRIASDLRTCWFPVFLFAVLILVVYYPALFAGYVWDDLLTLNDPRVQNVVGFPGLWLDISHPINGDYWPVTYTSHWIEFRLWGMHPLGYHATNIVLHFANTLILFYLLRRMQMSGALLVALLFSIHPVQISSVA
;
A
#
# COMPACT_ATOMS: atom_id res chain seq x y z
N THR A 1 -2.30 -40.89 9.72
CA THR A 1 -0.94 -40.31 9.71
C THR A 1 -0.34 -40.33 8.31
N SER A 2 -0.99 -39.66 7.36
CA SER A 2 -0.46 -39.42 6.01
C SER A 2 -1.24 -38.28 5.35
N LEU A 3 -0.95 -37.05 5.74
CA LEU A 3 -1.53 -35.87 5.09
C LEU A 3 -0.40 -34.88 4.83
N PHE A 4 -0.11 -34.74 3.52
CA PHE A 4 0.70 -33.70 2.88
C PHE A 4 2.23 -33.88 2.81
N PRO A 5 2.74 -34.71 1.87
CA PRO A 5 4.05 -34.47 1.27
C PRO A 5 3.89 -33.86 -0.14
N GLY A 6 4.57 -32.74 -0.38
CA GLY A 6 5.26 -32.56 -1.68
C GLY A 6 4.58 -31.83 -2.83
N ARG A 7 3.97 -30.65 -2.64
CA ARG A 7 3.65 -29.74 -3.77
C ARG A 7 3.94 -28.25 -3.56
N ILE A 8 4.76 -27.91 -2.57
CA ILE A 8 5.19 -26.50 -2.33
C ILE A 8 6.51 -26.19 -3.07
N ALA A 9 7.26 -27.21 -3.51
CA ALA A 9 8.61 -27.03 -4.07
C ALA A 9 8.68 -26.88 -5.60
N SER A 10 7.60 -27.11 -6.35
CA SER A 10 7.58 -26.86 -7.80
C SER A 10 7.05 -25.45 -8.06
N ASP A 11 7.97 -24.50 -8.27
CA ASP A 11 7.83 -23.39 -9.23
C ASP A 11 8.32 -22.01 -8.75
N LEU A 12 9.57 -21.92 -8.31
CA LEU A 12 10.23 -20.61 -8.24
C LEU A 12 10.37 -19.96 -9.64
N ARG A 13 10.38 -20.76 -10.72
CA ARG A 13 10.43 -20.25 -12.11
C ARG A 13 9.06 -19.78 -12.64
N THR A 14 7.95 -20.36 -12.17
CA THR A 14 6.57 -19.93 -12.54
C THR A 14 6.06 -18.78 -11.66
N CYS A 15 6.78 -18.42 -10.58
CA CYS A 15 6.45 -17.26 -9.74
C CYS A 15 6.76 -15.91 -10.40
N TRP A 16 7.73 -15.82 -11.32
CA TRP A 16 8.15 -14.54 -11.89
C TRP A 16 7.15 -13.96 -12.88
N PHE A 17 6.42 -14.81 -13.61
CA PHE A 17 5.43 -14.32 -14.58
C PHE A 17 4.27 -13.56 -13.90
N PRO A 18 3.59 -14.08 -12.87
CA PRO A 18 2.58 -13.31 -12.14
C PRO A 18 3.13 -12.04 -11.52
N VAL A 19 4.33 -12.10 -10.93
CA VAL A 19 4.99 -10.93 -10.32
C VAL A 19 5.23 -9.84 -11.36
N PHE A 20 5.81 -10.19 -12.51
CA PHE A 20 6.04 -9.24 -13.60
C PHE A 20 4.72 -8.69 -14.17
N LEU A 21 3.72 -9.56 -14.36
CA LEU A 21 2.41 -9.16 -14.85
C LEU A 21 1.75 -8.13 -13.93
N PHE A 22 1.73 -8.36 -12.61
CA PHE A 22 1.18 -7.42 -11.64
C PHE A 22 1.97 -6.11 -11.61
N ALA A 23 3.30 -6.17 -11.68
CA ALA A 23 4.14 -4.98 -11.70
C ALA A 23 3.81 -4.09 -12.92
N VAL A 24 3.74 -4.69 -14.12
CA VAL A 24 3.40 -3.96 -15.35
C VAL A 24 1.99 -3.39 -15.28
N LEU A 25 1.00 -4.17 -14.86
CA LEU A 25 -0.39 -3.70 -14.79
C LEU A 25 -0.56 -2.55 -13.81
N ILE A 26 -0.01 -2.67 -12.60
CA ILE A 26 -0.09 -1.61 -11.59
C ILE A 26 0.63 -0.36 -12.08
N LEU A 27 1.84 -0.49 -12.65
CA LEU A 27 2.54 0.67 -13.20
C LEU A 27 1.73 1.34 -14.31
N VAL A 28 1.17 0.59 -15.26
CA VAL A 28 0.39 1.18 -16.36
C VAL A 28 -0.88 1.87 -15.86
N VAL A 29 -1.62 1.25 -14.94
CA VAL A 29 -2.89 1.79 -14.44
C VAL A 29 -2.68 3.00 -13.53
N TYR A 30 -1.67 2.97 -12.65
CA TYR A 30 -1.42 4.01 -11.66
C TYR A 30 -0.32 5.01 -12.07
N TYR A 31 0.27 4.88 -13.26
CA TYR A 31 1.24 5.85 -13.77
C TYR A 31 0.75 7.31 -13.70
N PRO A 32 -0.50 7.64 -14.06
CA PRO A 32 -0.99 9.02 -13.97
C PRO A 32 -0.99 9.57 -12.53
N ALA A 33 -1.17 8.70 -11.53
CA ALA A 33 -1.22 9.10 -10.13
C ALA A 33 0.11 9.67 -9.63
N LEU A 34 1.25 9.27 -10.22
CA LEU A 34 2.57 9.81 -9.88
C LEU A 34 2.71 11.32 -10.14
N PHE A 35 1.83 11.87 -10.99
CA PHE A 35 1.80 13.28 -11.36
C PHE A 35 0.59 14.02 -10.76
N ALA A 36 -0.23 13.33 -9.95
CA ALA A 36 -1.29 13.97 -9.19
C ALA A 36 -0.69 14.82 -8.05
N GLY A 37 -1.46 15.80 -7.61
CA GLY A 37 -1.18 16.56 -6.40
C GLY A 37 -2.10 16.13 -5.27
N TYR A 38 -1.80 16.59 -4.06
CA TYR A 38 -2.62 16.34 -2.88
C TYR A 38 -4.05 16.86 -3.04
N VAL A 39 -5.00 16.10 -2.52
CA VAL A 39 -6.43 16.45 -2.53
C VAL A 39 -6.91 16.58 -1.09
N TRP A 40 -7.57 17.70 -0.77
CA TRP A 40 -8.30 17.94 0.48
C TRP A 40 -7.59 17.50 1.77
N ASP A 41 -7.89 16.29 2.27
CA ASP A 41 -7.48 15.74 3.57
C ASP A 41 -6.00 15.38 3.65
N ASP A 42 -5.36 15.11 2.50
CA ASP A 42 -3.91 14.95 2.39
C ASP A 42 -3.17 16.15 2.99
N LEU A 43 -3.59 17.36 2.61
CA LEU A 43 -2.95 18.60 3.06
C LEU A 43 -3.26 18.88 4.53
N LEU A 44 -4.42 18.46 5.04
CA LEU A 44 -4.75 18.63 6.45
C LEU A 44 -3.82 17.80 7.34
N THR A 45 -3.50 16.57 6.90
CA THR A 45 -2.60 15.68 7.61
C THR A 45 -1.14 16.10 7.49
N LEU A 46 -0.68 16.44 6.27
CA LEU A 46 0.72 16.78 6.01
C LEU A 46 1.13 18.16 6.56
N ASN A 47 0.18 19.06 6.76
CA ASN A 47 0.44 20.35 7.40
C ASN A 47 0.36 20.30 8.94
N ASP A 48 -0.01 19.17 9.54
CA ASP A 48 -0.05 19.05 10.99
C ASP A 48 1.38 19.15 11.57
N PRO A 49 1.63 20.03 12.56
CA PRO A 49 2.95 20.18 13.17
C PRO A 49 3.51 18.88 13.77
N ARG A 50 2.65 17.94 14.18
CA ARG A 50 3.03 16.62 14.68
C ARG A 50 3.57 15.71 13.59
N VAL A 51 3.06 15.85 12.37
CA VAL A 51 3.57 15.17 11.17
C VAL A 51 4.84 15.84 10.68
N GLN A 52 4.99 17.17 10.76
CA GLN A 52 6.19 17.88 10.26
C GLN A 52 7.40 17.87 11.21
N ASN A 53 7.18 17.80 12.53
CA ASN A 53 8.26 17.87 13.52
C ASN A 53 8.53 16.52 14.21
N VAL A 54 9.81 16.21 14.45
CA VAL A 54 10.21 14.98 15.17
C VAL A 54 9.66 14.98 16.60
N VAL A 55 9.66 16.14 17.26
CA VAL A 55 9.19 16.31 18.66
C VAL A 55 7.69 16.02 18.78
N GLY A 56 6.92 16.17 17.70
CA GLY A 56 5.48 15.94 17.71
C GLY A 56 5.06 14.47 17.55
N PHE A 57 5.99 13.55 17.32
CA PHE A 57 5.70 12.13 17.11
C PHE A 57 4.90 11.47 18.24
N PRO A 58 5.22 11.66 19.54
CA PRO A 58 4.42 11.08 20.61
C PRO A 58 2.96 11.57 20.58
N GLY A 59 2.72 12.78 20.11
CA GLY A 59 1.37 13.35 19.94
C GLY A 59 0.51 12.60 18.94
N LEU A 60 1.10 11.87 17.98
CA LEU A 60 0.33 11.04 17.03
C LEU A 60 -0.33 9.83 17.68
N TRP A 61 0.20 9.35 18.81
CA TRP A 61 -0.27 8.17 19.54
C TRP A 61 -0.95 8.49 20.87
N LEU A 62 -0.61 9.64 21.48
CA LEU A 62 -1.02 9.96 22.85
C LEU A 62 -2.08 11.06 22.91
N ASP A 63 -2.17 11.93 21.91
CA ASP A 63 -3.12 13.05 21.90
C ASP A 63 -4.46 12.66 21.26
N ILE A 64 -5.17 11.76 21.94
CA ILE A 64 -6.48 11.21 21.50
C ILE A 64 -7.56 12.31 21.51
N SER A 65 -7.39 13.35 22.34
CA SER A 65 -8.36 14.44 22.49
C SER A 65 -8.31 15.46 21.35
N HIS A 66 -7.22 15.53 20.59
CA HIS A 66 -7.06 16.42 19.44
C HIS A 66 -6.69 15.64 18.17
N PRO A 67 -7.62 14.83 17.64
CA PRO A 67 -7.39 14.04 16.44
C PRO A 67 -7.05 14.92 15.22
N ILE A 68 -6.19 14.43 14.31
CA ILE A 68 -5.88 15.12 13.06
C ILE A 68 -7.10 14.99 12.15
N ASN A 69 -7.63 16.11 11.68
CA ASN A 69 -8.84 16.14 10.83
C ASN A 69 -10.07 15.44 11.45
N GLY A 70 -10.14 15.34 12.78
CA GLY A 70 -11.23 14.63 13.46
C GLY A 70 -11.07 13.10 13.50
N ASP A 71 -10.03 12.55 12.88
CA ASP A 71 -9.74 11.12 12.83
C ASP A 71 -8.59 10.73 13.77
N TYR A 72 -8.61 9.47 14.23
CA TYR A 72 -7.53 8.91 15.04
C TYR A 72 -6.94 7.67 14.37
N TRP A 73 -5.94 7.89 13.51
CA TRP A 73 -5.24 6.84 12.75
C TRP A 73 -3.73 6.84 13.03
N PRO A 74 -3.29 6.44 14.24
CA PRO A 74 -1.90 6.55 14.68
C PRO A 74 -0.90 5.82 13.76
N VAL A 75 -1.31 4.69 13.18
CA VAL A 75 -0.48 3.93 12.22
C VAL A 75 -0.34 4.69 10.90
N THR A 76 -1.43 5.21 10.36
CA THR A 76 -1.43 6.03 9.13
C THR A 76 -0.60 7.29 9.32
N TYR A 77 -0.77 7.99 10.45
CA TYR A 77 0.03 9.18 10.76
C TYR A 77 1.50 8.86 10.94
N THR A 78 1.83 7.67 11.48
CA THR A 78 3.22 7.21 11.54
C THR A 78 3.79 6.98 10.14
N SER A 79 3.01 6.43 9.21
CA SER A 79 3.41 6.32 7.80
C SER A 79 3.71 7.71 7.21
N HIS A 80 2.77 8.66 7.33
CA HIS A 80 2.96 10.02 6.82
C HIS A 80 4.12 10.76 7.49
N TRP A 81 4.37 10.51 8.78
CA TRP A 81 5.52 11.05 9.49
C TRP A 81 6.84 10.50 8.92
N ILE A 82 6.91 9.21 8.55
CA ILE A 82 8.08 8.63 7.90
C ILE A 82 8.22 9.18 6.47
N GLU A 83 7.14 9.19 5.70
CA GLU A 83 7.13 9.67 4.32
C GLU A 83 7.53 11.14 4.21
N PHE A 84 7.09 11.99 5.15
CA PHE A 84 7.50 13.40 5.19
C PHE A 84 9.01 13.55 5.38
N ARG A 85 9.67 12.61 6.06
CA ARG A 85 11.13 12.67 6.32
C ARG A 85 11.91 12.28 5.08
N LEU A 86 11.32 11.42 4.25
CA LEU A 86 11.92 10.94 3.00
C LEU A 86 11.65 11.89 1.83
N TRP A 87 10.44 12.45 1.76
CA TRP A 87 9.91 13.12 0.57
C TRP A 87 9.49 14.58 0.81
N GLY A 88 9.42 15.04 2.07
CA GLY A 88 8.91 16.36 2.42
C GLY A 88 7.47 16.54 1.95
N MET A 89 7.16 17.70 1.36
CA MET A 89 5.85 17.98 0.77
C MET A 89 5.72 17.52 -0.70
N HIS A 90 6.62 16.67 -1.20
CA HIS A 90 6.61 16.31 -2.62
C HIS A 90 5.69 15.09 -2.89
N PRO A 91 4.54 15.26 -3.58
CA PRO A 91 3.50 14.22 -3.69
C PRO A 91 3.96 12.95 -4.38
N LEU A 92 4.89 13.06 -5.34
CA LEU A 92 5.45 11.90 -6.06
C LEU A 92 5.96 10.81 -5.11
N GLY A 93 6.61 11.18 -4.00
CA GLY A 93 7.16 10.20 -3.05
C GLY A 93 6.09 9.38 -2.33
N TYR A 94 4.96 10.02 -2.02
CA TYR A 94 3.80 9.38 -1.39
C TYR A 94 3.10 8.46 -2.38
N HIS A 95 2.79 8.94 -3.58
CA HIS A 95 2.18 8.09 -4.62
C HIS A 95 3.08 6.90 -5.00
N ALA A 96 4.39 7.10 -5.08
CA ALA A 96 5.33 6.02 -5.34
C ALA A 96 5.33 4.97 -4.21
N THR A 97 5.32 5.42 -2.95
CA THR A 97 5.22 4.54 -1.78
C THR A 97 3.92 3.73 -1.82
N ASN A 98 2.79 4.38 -2.10
CA ASN A 98 1.49 3.72 -2.19
C ASN A 98 1.42 2.69 -3.33
N ILE A 99 1.99 2.99 -4.50
CA ILE A 99 2.08 2.04 -5.62
C ILE A 99 2.90 0.80 -5.23
N VAL A 100 4.02 0.98 -4.52
CA VAL A 100 4.85 -0.12 -4.03
C VAL A 100 4.10 -0.96 -3.00
N LEU A 101 3.39 -0.32 -2.06
CA LEU A 101 2.57 -1.02 -1.07
C LEU A 101 1.42 -1.80 -1.73
N HIS A 102 0.76 -1.23 -2.74
CA HIS A 102 -0.30 -1.92 -3.49
C HIS A 102 0.23 -3.13 -4.26
N PHE A 103 1.41 -3.01 -4.86
CA PHE A 103 2.09 -4.14 -5.48
C PHE A 103 2.41 -5.24 -4.47
N ALA A 104 2.96 -4.89 -3.30
CA ALA A 104 3.23 -5.85 -2.24
C ALA A 104 1.95 -6.55 -1.74
N ASN A 105 0.86 -5.79 -1.54
CA ASN A 105 -0.44 -6.33 -1.13
C ASN A 105 -1.04 -7.26 -2.19
N THR A 106 -0.91 -6.92 -3.47
CA THR A 106 -1.34 -7.78 -4.58
C THR A 106 -0.59 -9.11 -4.58
N LEU A 107 0.73 -9.09 -4.33
CA LEU A 107 1.54 -10.29 -4.20
C LEU A 107 1.12 -11.13 -2.99
N ILE A 108 0.99 -10.51 -1.82
CA ILE A 108 0.54 -11.19 -0.59
C ILE A 108 -0.81 -11.87 -0.82
N LEU A 109 -1.77 -11.17 -1.42
CA LEU A 109 -3.07 -11.71 -1.76
C LEU A 109 -2.95 -12.93 -2.69
N PHE A 110 -2.19 -12.80 -3.79
CA PHE A 110 -1.96 -13.90 -4.72
C PHE A 110 -1.36 -15.13 -4.02
N TYR A 111 -0.33 -14.95 -3.21
CA TYR A 111 0.32 -16.04 -2.47
C TYR A 111 -0.61 -16.69 -1.46
N LEU A 112 -1.43 -15.89 -0.75
CA LEU A 112 -2.40 -16.39 0.21
C LEU A 112 -3.46 -17.26 -0.48
N LEU A 113 -4.05 -16.77 -1.58
CA LEU A 113 -5.05 -17.51 -2.37
C LEU A 113 -4.46 -18.80 -2.95
N ARG A 114 -3.20 -18.79 -3.37
CA ARG A 114 -2.47 -19.99 -3.81
C ARG A 114 -2.27 -20.99 -2.67
N ARG A 115 -1.93 -20.52 -1.46
CA ARG A 115 -1.84 -21.40 -0.28
C ARG A 115 -3.18 -21.99 0.12
N MET A 116 -4.27 -21.27 -0.11
CA MET A 116 -5.64 -21.76 0.08
C MET A 116 -6.12 -22.68 -1.06
N GLN A 117 -5.27 -22.99 -2.04
CA GLN A 117 -5.58 -23.84 -3.19
C GLN A 117 -6.78 -23.36 -4.02
N MET A 118 -7.02 -22.05 -4.05
CA MET A 118 -8.09 -21.46 -4.85
C MET A 118 -7.73 -21.49 -6.33
N SER A 119 -8.60 -22.11 -7.15
CA SER A 119 -8.41 -22.23 -8.61
C SER A 119 -8.37 -20.88 -9.32
N GLY A 120 -9.07 -19.86 -8.78
CA GLY A 120 -9.14 -18.50 -9.31
C GLY A 120 -8.14 -17.50 -8.74
N ALA A 121 -7.09 -17.95 -8.03
CA ALA A 121 -6.16 -17.05 -7.32
C ALA A 121 -5.57 -15.93 -8.20
N LEU A 122 -5.19 -16.26 -9.44
CA LEU A 122 -4.64 -15.28 -10.39
C LEU A 122 -5.68 -14.24 -10.80
N LEU A 123 -6.91 -14.67 -11.13
CA LEU A 123 -7.98 -13.78 -11.55
C LEU A 123 -8.38 -12.80 -10.45
N VAL A 124 -8.50 -13.28 -9.21
CA VAL A 124 -8.83 -12.45 -8.05
C VAL A 124 -7.74 -11.41 -7.80
N ALA A 125 -6.47 -11.80 -7.84
CA ALA A 125 -5.35 -10.88 -7.68
C ALA A 125 -5.25 -9.87 -8.83
N LEU A 126 -5.54 -10.28 -10.07
CA LEU A 126 -5.61 -9.38 -11.23
C LEU A 126 -6.70 -8.33 -11.03
N LEU A 127 -7.91 -8.77 -10.69
CA LEU A 127 -9.03 -7.87 -10.42
C LEU A 127 -8.67 -6.90 -9.31
N PHE A 128 -8.12 -7.38 -8.19
CA PHE A 128 -7.65 -6.53 -7.08
C PHE A 128 -6.62 -5.49 -7.54
N SER A 129 -5.64 -5.88 -8.36
CA SER A 129 -4.56 -5.00 -8.79
C SER A 129 -5.03 -3.80 -9.60
N ILE A 130 -6.11 -3.93 -10.38
CA ILE A 130 -6.63 -2.88 -11.28
C ILE A 130 -7.97 -2.30 -10.81
N HIS A 131 -8.51 -2.75 -9.68
CA HIS A 131 -9.86 -2.40 -9.27
C HIS A 131 -9.96 -0.90 -8.90
N PRO A 132 -10.92 -0.13 -9.43
CA PRO A 132 -11.07 1.30 -9.14
C PRO A 132 -11.22 1.64 -7.65
N VAL A 133 -11.77 0.71 -6.85
CA VAL A 133 -11.88 0.88 -5.38
C VAL A 133 -10.52 1.08 -4.69
N GLN A 134 -9.41 0.64 -5.31
CA GLN A 134 -8.07 0.80 -4.74
C GLN A 134 -7.50 2.20 -5.05
N ILE A 135 -8.12 2.99 -5.94
CA ILE A 135 -7.62 4.30 -6.35
C ILE A 135 -7.46 5.22 -5.15
N SER A 136 -8.45 5.31 -4.26
CA SER A 136 -8.40 6.20 -3.09
C SER A 136 -7.29 5.88 -2.09
N SER A 137 -6.70 4.68 -2.15
CA SER A 137 -5.58 4.29 -1.30
C SER A 137 -4.24 4.35 -2.02
N VAL A 138 -4.23 4.45 -3.36
CA VAL A 138 -3.02 4.48 -4.17
C VAL A 138 -2.69 5.88 -4.69
N ALA A 139 -3.72 6.66 -5.02
CA ALA A 139 -3.67 7.88 -5.79
C ALA A 139 -4.43 9.02 -5.11
#